data_AF-A0A2T4AWX3-F1
#
_entry.id   AF-A0A2T4AWX3-F1
#
_cell.length_a   1.000
_cell.length_b   1.000
_cell.length_c   1.000
_cell.angle_alpha   90.00
_cell.angle_beta   90.00
_cell.angle_gamma   90.00
#
_symmetry.space_group_name_H-M   'P 1'
#
loop_
_entity.id
_entity.type
_entity.pdbx_description
1 polymer ?
#
loop_
_entity_poly.entity_id
_entity_poly.type
_entity_poly.pdbx_seq_one_letter_code
_entity_poly.pdbx_strand_id
1 'polypeptide(L)' 'MSIFFSTPVDIDIVLDDPDNRTMVDVKLDKNRREKAPLYMDGESVKGAVTVRPKDGKRLEHTGIKVQFIGTIGTQL' A
#
# COMPACT_ATOMS: atom_id res chain seq x y z
N MET A 1 -23.25 -20.97 -9.77
CA MET A 1 -21.98 -20.77 -10.49
C MET A 1 -21.23 -19.62 -9.84
N SER A 2 -20.22 -19.90 -9.03
CA SER A 2 -19.30 -18.87 -8.52
C SER A 2 -18.39 -18.46 -9.67
N ILE A 3 -18.77 -17.40 -10.36
CA ILE A 3 -17.96 -16.79 -11.40
C ILE A 3 -16.79 -16.11 -10.68
N PHE A 4 -15.60 -16.71 -10.76
CA PHE A 4 -14.37 -16.18 -10.18
C PHE A 4 -13.96 -14.92 -10.94
N PHE A 5 -14.56 -13.78 -10.64
CA PHE A 5 -14.07 -12.49 -11.12
C PHE A 5 -12.84 -12.11 -10.29
N SER A 6 -11.69 -11.99 -10.95
CA SER A 6 -10.52 -11.35 -10.35
C SER A 6 -10.82 -9.89 -10.04
N THR A 7 -10.04 -9.28 -9.15
CA THR A 7 -10.20 -7.85 -8.83
C THR A 7 -10.10 -7.02 -10.12
N PRO A 8 -11.07 -6.14 -10.43
CA PRO A 8 -11.13 -5.44 -11.71
C PRO A 8 -10.06 -4.35 -11.86
N VAL A 9 -9.24 -4.12 -10.83
CA VAL A 9 -8.20 -3.11 -10.78
C VAL A 9 -7.07 -3.60 -9.88
N ASP A 10 -5.83 -3.32 -10.29
CA ASP A 10 -4.65 -3.39 -9.42
C ASP A 10 -4.27 -1.97 -9.00
N ILE A 11 -3.97 -1.79 -7.72
CA ILE A 11 -3.49 -0.53 -7.16
C ILE A 11 -2.12 -0.78 -6.56
N ASP A 12 -1.19 0.11 -6.88
CA ASP A 12 0.21 0.00 -6.49
C ASP A 12 0.71 1.36 -6.01
N ILE A 13 1.53 1.37 -4.98
CA ILE A 13 2.04 2.59 -4.36
C ILE A 13 3.56 2.51 -4.38
N VAL A 14 4.18 3.45 -5.08
CA VAL A 14 5.63 3.57 -5.16
C VAL A 14 6.02 4.86 -4.45
N LEU A 15 6.81 4.74 -3.38
CA LEU A 15 7.34 5.89 -2.65
C LEU A 15 8.52 6.48 -3.41
N ASP A 16 8.73 7.79 -3.25
CA ASP A 16 9.89 8.46 -3.84
C ASP A 16 11.19 7.89 -3.25
N ASP A 17 12.19 7.74 -4.13
CA ASP A 17 13.54 7.28 -3.78
C ASP A 17 13.59 5.95 -3.00
N PRO A 18 12.95 4.89 -3.52
CA PRO A 18 12.84 3.61 -2.81
C PRO A 18 14.19 2.91 -2.64
N ASP A 19 15.17 3.19 -3.51
CA ASP A 19 16.47 2.53 -3.51
C ASP A 19 17.45 3.12 -2.48
N ASN A 20 17.33 4.42 -2.16
CA ASN A 20 18.19 5.06 -1.17
C ASN A 20 17.54 5.16 0.22
N ARG A 21 16.24 4.87 0.35
CA ARG A 21 15.57 4.89 1.65
C ARG A 21 16.00 3.70 2.50
N THR A 22 16.35 3.98 3.76
CA THR A 22 16.68 2.92 4.72
C THR A 22 15.46 2.05 4.99
N MET A 23 15.65 0.73 4.93
CA MET A 23 14.62 -0.27 5.21
C MET A 23 14.89 -0.94 6.56
N VAL A 24 13.85 -1.18 7.35
CA VAL A 24 13.92 -1.85 8.65
C VAL A 24 13.07 -3.11 8.68
N ASP A 25 13.50 -4.10 9.45
CA ASP A 25 12.73 -5.33 9.70
C ASP A 25 11.66 -5.05 10.78
N VAL A 26 10.40 -5.23 10.41
CA VAL A 26 9.24 -5.18 11.30
C VAL A 26 8.84 -6.61 11.65
N LYS A 27 8.75 -6.91 12.95
CA LYS A 27 8.27 -8.21 13.43
C LYS A 27 6.74 -8.21 13.42
N LEU A 28 6.15 -9.15 12.71
CA LEU A 28 4.71 -9.44 12.74
C LEU A 28 4.42 -10.68 13.59
N ASP A 29 3.14 -11.02 13.70
CA ASP A 29 2.69 -12.23 14.36
C ASP A 29 3.24 -13.51 13.70
N LYS A 30 3.22 -14.60 14.46
CA LYS A 30 3.62 -15.95 13.99
C LYS A 30 5.02 -15.98 13.36
N ASN A 31 5.97 -15.27 13.96
CA ASN A 31 7.39 -15.20 13.55
C ASN A 31 7.65 -14.66 12.13
N ARG A 32 6.67 -13.99 11.52
CA ARG A 32 6.89 -13.30 10.24
C ARG A 32 7.68 -12.02 10.44
N ARG A 33 8.53 -11.69 9.47
CA ARG A 33 9.22 -10.41 9.38
C ARG A 33 8.95 -9.81 8.02
N GLU A 34 8.70 -8.51 7.98
CA GLU A 34 8.58 -7.75 6.73
C GLU A 34 9.53 -6.58 6.76
N LYS A 35 10.03 -6.18 5.59
CA LYS A 35 10.83 -4.97 5.45
C LYS A 35 9.94 -3.79 5.12
N ALA A 36 10.11 -2.70 5.84
CA ALA A 36 9.39 -1.46 5.60
C ALA A 36 10.37 -0.27 5.54
N PRO A 37 10.07 0.77 4.74
CA PRO A 37 10.87 1.99 4.71
C PRO A 37 10.77 2.73 6.05
N LEU A 38 11.90 3.19 6.56
CA LEU A 38 12.01 3.96 7.80
C LEU A 38 11.73 5.43 7.52
N TYR A 39 10.88 6.03 8.35
CA TYR A 39 10.58 7.46 8.37
C TYR A 39 10.68 8.00 9.79
N MET A 40 11.17 9.23 9.93
CA MET A 40 11.26 9.99 11.17
C MET A 40 10.23 11.12 11.20
N ASP A 41 10.02 11.68 12.40
CA ASP A 41 9.16 12.84 12.56
C ASP A 41 9.66 14.03 11.72
N GLY A 42 8.72 14.76 11.12
CA GLY A 42 8.99 15.86 10.20
C GLY A 42 9.36 15.45 8.76
N GLU A 43 9.59 14.17 8.47
CA GLU A 43 9.85 13.72 7.09
C GLU A 43 8.58 13.68 6.25
N SER A 44 8.69 14.12 5.00
CA SER A 44 7.58 14.02 4.05
C SER A 44 7.49 12.61 3.45
N VAL A 45 6.30 12.02 3.50
CA VAL A 45 5.97 10.79 2.77
C VAL A 45 5.36 11.16 1.42
N LYS A 46 6.07 10.86 0.34
CA LYS A 46 5.69 11.22 -1.04
C LYS A 46 5.88 10.02 -1.97
N GLY A 47 5.15 10.03 -3.08
CA GLY A 47 5.20 8.95 -4.06
C GLY A 47 4.08 9.04 -5.09
N ALA A 48 3.94 7.99 -5.87
CA ALA A 48 2.93 7.82 -6.90
C ALA A 48 2.02 6.63 -6.61
N VAL A 49 0.71 6.82 -6.84
CA VAL A 49 -0.28 5.74 -6.83
C VAL A 49 -0.58 5.37 -8.28
N THR A 50 -0.33 4.12 -8.65
CA THR A 50 -0.60 3.59 -9.98
C THR A 50 -1.86 2.73 -9.93
N VAL A 51 -2.88 3.12 -10.70
CA VAL A 51 -4.17 2.42 -10.81
C VAL A 51 -4.25 1.75 -12.17
N ARG A 52 -4.33 0.41 -12.21
CA ARG A 52 -4.32 -0.42 -13.43
C ARG A 52 -5.62 -1.21 -13.55
N PRO A 53 -6.64 -0.69 -14.26
CA PRO A 53 -7.85 -1.45 -14.58
C PRO A 53 -7.51 -2.70 -15.39
N LYS A 54 -8.14 -3.83 -15.07
CA LYS A 54 -8.00 -5.09 -15.81
C LYS A 54 -9.03 -5.18 -16.94
N ASP A 55 -8.72 -5.98 -17.94
CA ASP A 55 -9.62 -6.39 -19.02
C ASP A 55 -10.23 -5.25 -19.87
N GLY A 56 -9.60 -4.07 -19.90
CA GLY A 56 -10.05 -2.93 -20.71
C GLY A 56 -11.45 -2.40 -20.37
N LYS A 57 -12.03 -2.85 -19.25
CA LYS A 57 -13.36 -2.43 -18.78
C LYS A 57 -13.26 -1.07 -18.09
N ARG A 58 -14.33 -0.27 -18.22
CA ARG A 58 -14.44 1.03 -17.54
C ARG A 58 -14.51 0.83 -16.03
N LEU A 59 -13.64 1.53 -15.30
CA LEU A 59 -13.68 1.63 -13.84
C LEU A 59 -14.46 2.90 -13.44
N GLU A 60 -15.70 2.76 -13.00
CA GLU A 60 -16.50 3.87 -12.49
C GLU A 60 -16.30 4.05 -10.98
N HIS A 61 -16.02 5.28 -10.53
CA HIS A 61 -15.81 5.61 -9.11
C HIS A 61 -16.32 7.01 -8.77
N THR A 62 -16.63 7.26 -7.50
CA THR A 62 -17.07 8.57 -7.00
C THR A 62 -15.94 9.44 -6.42
N GLY A 63 -14.75 8.86 -6.26
CA GLY A 63 -13.55 9.56 -5.80
C GLY A 63 -12.44 8.58 -5.48
N ILE A 64 -11.19 9.03 -5.61
CA ILE A 64 -9.99 8.27 -5.22
C ILE A 64 -9.25 9.12 -4.18
N LYS A 65 -8.85 8.49 -3.07
CA LYS A 65 -8.17 9.16 -1.97
C LYS A 65 -6.99 8.32 -1.51
N VAL A 66 -5.87 8.99 -1.24
CA VAL A 66 -4.72 8.42 -0.51
C VAL A 66 -4.70 8.98 0.90
N GLN A 67 -4.36 8.15 1.89
CA GLN A 67 -4.27 8.56 3.29
C GLN A 67 -3.01 8.00 3.92
N PHE A 68 -2.32 8.82 4.70
CA PHE A 68 -1.31 8.38 5.65
C PHE A 68 -1.99 8.23 7.02
N ILE A 69 -1.92 7.04 7.61
CA ILE A 69 -2.67 6.68 8.82
C ILE A 69 -1.69 6.10 9.85
N GLY A 70 -1.64 6.69 11.04
CA GLY A 70 -1.04 6.09 12.22
C GLY A 70 -2.13 5.59 13.17
N THR A 71 -1.98 4.38 13.69
CA THR A 71 -2.94 3.79 14.63
C THR A 71 -2.22 2.92 15.66
N ILE A 72 -2.85 2.73 16.82
CA ILE A 72 -2.39 1.80 17.85
C ILE A 72 -3.33 0.60 17.81
N GLY A 73 -2.82 -0.56 17.41
CA GLY A 73 -3.56 -1.82 17.49
C GLY A 73 -3.46 -2.40 18.91
N THR A 74 -4.60 -2.67 19.54
CA THR A 74 -4.66 -3.52 20.73
C THR A 74 -4.59 -4.99 20.29
N GLN A 75 -3.51 -5.69 20.62
CA GLN A 75 -3.48 -7.15 20.60
C GLN A 75 -4.32 -7.65 21.79
N LEU A 76 -5.45 -8.30 21.49
CA LEU A 76 -6.21 -9.10 22.46
C LEU A 76 -5.70 -10.54 22.45
#